data_AF-A0A4Q3C150-F1
#
_entry.id   AF-A0A4Q3C150-F1
#
_cell.length_a   1.000
_cell.length_b   1.000
_cell.length_c   1.000
_cell.angle_alpha   90.00
_cell.angle_beta   90.00
_cell.angle_gamma   90.00
#
_symmetry.space_group_name_H-M   'P 1'
#
loop_
_entity.id
_entity.type
_entity.pdbx_description
1 polymer ?
#
loop_
_entity_poly.entity_id
_entity_poly.type
_entity_poly.pdbx_seq_one_letter_code
_entity_poly.pdbx_strand_id
1 'polypeptide(L)'
;MLQRRLGLFQSTVLNMIDMVGIGPFITLPIVMGLMGGMYLWAWVAGAVLSLVDAMIWSELGAAYPLAGGSYNFLKEAYGKNGAGKMMSFLYVWQTVIQAPLVAASAAIGFVAYFQYLVPLSIVSQKLLAGAVILFVTFLLYRKIESIGMLGVFLWAGVIATLTWIIFAGISHGHFLDPLKDLNTHFELDKIVSFVFGQACVKTIYSYLGYYNVCHLGGEIKNPGKNIPRSMFISV
;
A
#
# COMPACT_ATOMS: atom_id res chain seq x y z
N MET A 1 -29.35 0.19 -2.41
CA MET A 1 -28.29 0.93 -3.13
C MET A 1 -27.33 1.48 -2.09
N LEU A 2 -26.02 1.32 -2.29
CA LEU A 2 -25.00 1.90 -1.40
C LEU A 2 -25.14 3.43 -1.41
N GLN A 3 -24.97 4.07 -0.25
CA GLN A 3 -25.10 5.53 -0.14
C GLN A 3 -23.75 6.20 -0.43
N ARG A 4 -23.73 7.14 -1.38
CA ARG A 4 -22.52 7.90 -1.73
C ARG A 4 -22.16 8.91 -0.62
N ARG A 5 -21.40 8.46 0.37
CA ARG A 5 -21.03 9.25 1.56
C ARG A 5 -19.57 9.70 1.57
N LEU A 6 -18.68 9.00 0.86
CA LEU A 6 -17.24 9.24 0.91
C LEU A 6 -16.84 10.37 -0.07
N GLY A 7 -16.20 11.42 0.45
CA GLY A 7 -15.64 12.50 -0.34
C GLY A 7 -14.15 12.28 -0.64
N LEU A 8 -13.52 13.24 -1.34
CA LEU A 8 -12.11 13.18 -1.73
C LEU A 8 -11.17 12.93 -0.55
N PHE A 9 -11.39 13.61 0.58
CA PHE A 9 -10.56 13.45 1.76
C PHE A 9 -10.64 12.03 2.31
N GLN A 10 -11.85 11.48 2.49
CA GLN A 10 -12.02 10.12 2.98
C GLN A 10 -11.42 9.10 2.00
N SER A 11 -11.61 9.29 0.69
CA SER A 11 -11.00 8.44 -0.34
C SER A 11 -9.47 8.44 -0.27
N THR A 12 -8.86 9.61 -0.08
CA THR A 12 -7.40 9.76 0.03
C THR A 12 -6.88 9.11 1.31
N VAL A 13 -7.53 9.34 2.45
CA VAL A 13 -7.16 8.70 3.73
C VAL A 13 -7.26 7.18 3.62
N LEU A 14 -8.30 6.64 2.97
CA LEU A 14 -8.46 5.20 2.76
C LEU A 14 -7.32 4.60 1.93
N ASN A 15 -6.92 5.27 0.84
CA ASN A 15 -5.78 4.86 0.03
C ASN A 15 -4.47 4.95 0.82
N MET A 16 -4.21 6.07 1.50
CA MET A 16 -2.98 6.30 2.25
C MET A 16 -2.83 5.34 3.43
N ILE A 17 -3.91 4.95 4.11
CA ILE A 17 -3.85 3.98 5.21
C ILE A 17 -3.37 2.61 4.71
N ASP A 18 -3.79 2.21 3.52
CA ASP A 18 -3.36 0.92 2.95
C ASP A 18 -1.93 0.99 2.39
N MET A 19 -1.56 2.11 1.78
CA MET A 19 -0.20 2.36 1.27
C MET A 19 0.83 2.45 2.39
N VAL A 20 0.57 3.31 3.39
CA VAL A 20 1.52 3.60 4.46
C VAL A 20 1.30 2.62 5.63
N GLY A 21 1.50 1.33 5.33
CA GLY A 21 1.53 0.26 6.31
C GLY A 21 2.95 -0.06 6.81
N ILE A 22 3.23 -1.35 7.02
CA ILE A 22 4.58 -1.85 7.35
C ILE A 22 5.56 -1.75 6.17
N GLY A 23 5.06 -1.52 4.96
CA GLY A 23 5.79 -1.61 3.70
C GLY A 23 7.09 -0.80 3.73
N PRO A 24 7.03 0.54 3.78
CA PRO A 24 8.22 1.38 3.76
C PRO A 24 9.26 1.03 4.83
N PHE A 25 8.81 0.66 6.03
CA PHE A 25 9.72 0.40 7.14
C PHE A 25 10.47 -0.94 7.01
N ILE A 26 9.87 -1.94 6.34
CA ILE A 26 10.51 -3.23 6.10
C ILE A 26 11.26 -3.25 4.78
N THR A 27 10.75 -2.59 3.74
CA THR A 27 11.37 -2.60 2.41
C THR A 27 12.59 -1.70 2.34
N LEU A 28 12.60 -0.55 3.02
CA LEU A 28 13.70 0.40 3.01
C LEU A 28 15.06 -0.26 3.31
N PRO A 29 15.26 -1.00 4.43
CA PRO A 29 16.55 -1.66 4.69
C PRO A 29 16.90 -2.72 3.65
N ILE A 30 15.91 -3.42 3.09
CA ILE A 30 16.16 -4.42 2.03
C ILE A 30 16.63 -3.73 0.75
N VAL A 31 15.97 -2.64 0.34
CA VAL A 31 16.33 -1.87 -0.85
C VAL A 31 17.70 -1.20 -0.67
N MET A 32 17.99 -0.67 0.52
CA MET A 32 19.33 -0.16 0.86
C MET A 32 20.39 -1.26 0.78
N GLY A 33 20.10 -2.47 1.26
CA GLY A 33 21.03 -3.61 1.16
C GLY A 33 21.31 -4.04 -0.28
N LEU A 34 20.32 -3.93 -1.18
CA LEU A 34 20.48 -4.27 -2.60
C LEU A 34 21.21 -3.16 -3.38
N MET A 35 20.85 -1.91 -3.14
CA MET A 35 21.29 -0.77 -3.97
C MET A 35 22.45 0.03 -3.37
N GLY A 36 22.74 -0.09 -2.07
CA GLY A 36 23.66 0.82 -1.38
C GLY A 36 23.16 2.26 -1.45
N GLY A 37 24.05 3.22 -1.66
CA GLY A 37 23.69 4.66 -1.81
C GLY A 37 22.73 4.97 -2.95
N MET A 38 22.58 4.08 -3.94
CA MET A 38 21.68 4.26 -5.09
C MET A 38 20.21 3.93 -4.80
N TYR A 39 19.86 3.57 -3.57
CA TYR A 39 18.52 3.10 -3.22
C TYR A 39 17.39 4.09 -3.54
N LEU A 40 17.66 5.41 -3.50
CA LEU A 40 16.68 6.44 -3.85
C LEU A 40 16.22 6.33 -5.31
N TRP A 41 17.07 5.87 -6.23
CA TRP A 41 16.66 5.65 -7.62
C TRP A 41 15.59 4.56 -7.75
N ALA A 42 15.67 3.51 -6.93
CA ALA A 42 14.63 2.49 -6.90
C ALA A 42 13.31 3.07 -6.38
N TRP A 43 13.35 3.95 -5.37
CA TRP A 43 12.15 4.63 -4.84
C TRP A 43 11.52 5.57 -5.86
N VAL A 44 12.33 6.37 -6.56
CA VAL A 44 11.85 7.24 -7.64
C VAL A 44 11.23 6.40 -8.77
N ALA A 45 11.89 5.32 -9.18
CA ALA A 45 11.34 4.42 -10.20
C ALA A 45 10.03 3.77 -9.75
N GLY A 46 9.95 3.31 -8.49
CA GLY A 46 8.73 2.79 -7.89
C GLY A 46 7.59 3.80 -7.90
N ALA A 47 7.84 5.04 -7.49
CA ALA A 47 6.85 6.12 -7.49
C ALA A 47 6.36 6.43 -8.91
N VAL A 48 7.26 6.53 -9.89
CA VAL A 48 6.89 6.77 -11.30
C VAL A 48 6.03 5.62 -11.84
N LEU A 49 6.40 4.37 -11.58
CA LEU A 49 5.64 3.20 -12.01
C LEU A 49 4.26 3.17 -11.34
N SER A 50 4.17 3.48 -10.04
CA SER A 50 2.91 3.59 -9.32
C SER A 50 2.02 4.73 -9.82
N LEU A 51 2.60 5.87 -10.24
CA LEU A 51 1.83 6.94 -10.87
C LEU A 51 1.25 6.52 -12.22
N VAL A 52 2.04 5.85 -13.06
CA VAL A 52 1.58 5.32 -14.35
C VAL A 52 0.46 4.31 -14.15
N ASP A 53 0.62 3.38 -13.20
CA ASP A 53 -0.45 2.43 -12.88
C ASP A 53 -1.70 3.15 -12.32
N ALA A 54 -1.51 4.14 -11.42
CA ALA A 54 -2.61 4.95 -10.90
C ALA A 54 -3.38 5.70 -11.99
N MET A 55 -2.75 6.13 -13.08
CA MET A 55 -3.44 6.70 -14.24
C MET A 55 -4.41 5.68 -14.87
N ILE A 56 -3.96 4.45 -15.09
CA ILE A 56 -4.76 3.37 -15.66
C ILE A 56 -5.95 3.05 -14.72
N TRP A 57 -5.69 2.89 -13.42
CA TRP A 57 -6.74 2.64 -12.43
C TRP A 57 -7.72 3.81 -12.30
N SER A 58 -7.25 5.05 -12.45
CA SER A 58 -8.08 6.25 -12.41
C SER A 58 -9.08 6.27 -13.56
N GLU A 59 -8.66 5.93 -14.77
CA GLU A 59 -9.55 5.86 -15.93
C GLU A 59 -10.61 4.76 -15.76
N LEU A 60 -10.18 3.56 -15.36
CA LEU A 60 -11.09 2.43 -15.12
C LEU A 60 -12.08 2.72 -13.99
N GLY A 61 -11.61 3.27 -12.87
CA GLY A 61 -12.43 3.62 -11.72
C GLY A 61 -13.40 4.76 -11.97
N ALA A 62 -13.00 5.74 -12.80
CA ALA A 62 -13.89 6.82 -13.22
C ALA A 62 -14.96 6.34 -14.22
N ALA A 63 -14.59 5.46 -15.16
CA ALA A 63 -15.49 4.91 -16.17
C ALA A 63 -16.50 3.92 -15.57
N TYR A 64 -16.07 3.08 -14.63
CA TYR A 64 -16.87 2.03 -14.01
C TYR A 64 -16.92 2.17 -12.48
N PRO A 65 -17.56 3.22 -11.94
CA PRO A 65 -17.60 3.51 -10.50
C PRO A 65 -18.61 2.63 -9.75
N LEU A 66 -18.45 1.31 -9.88
CA LEU A 66 -19.26 0.29 -9.25
C LEU A 66 -18.49 -0.31 -8.08
N ALA A 67 -19.21 -0.77 -7.05
CA ALA A 67 -18.59 -1.50 -5.95
C ALA A 67 -18.03 -2.85 -6.45
N GLY A 68 -16.79 -3.18 -6.07
CA GLY A 68 -16.11 -4.41 -6.46
C GLY A 68 -14.83 -4.25 -7.30
N GLY A 69 -14.48 -3.02 -7.71
CA GLY A 69 -13.19 -2.70 -8.33
C GLY A 69 -12.81 -3.64 -9.48
N SER A 70 -11.67 -4.32 -9.36
CA SER A 70 -11.11 -5.23 -10.36
C SER A 70 -12.08 -6.31 -10.84
N TYR A 71 -13.00 -6.78 -9.98
CA TYR A 71 -14.04 -7.73 -10.37
C TYR A 71 -14.90 -7.16 -11.51
N ASN A 72 -15.34 -5.91 -11.39
CA ASN A 72 -16.17 -5.28 -12.42
C ASN A 72 -15.33 -4.90 -13.64
N PHE A 73 -14.09 -4.42 -13.44
CA PHE A 73 -13.21 -4.05 -14.54
C PHE A 73 -12.93 -5.23 -15.46
N LEU A 74 -12.61 -6.40 -14.89
CA LEU A 74 -12.38 -7.62 -15.67
C LEU A 74 -13.66 -8.12 -16.35
N LYS A 75 -14.81 -8.01 -15.68
CA LYS A 75 -16.09 -8.39 -16.27
C LYS A 75 -16.44 -7.56 -17.50
N GLU A 76 -16.16 -6.26 -17.45
CA GLU A 76 -16.44 -5.35 -18.55
C GLU A 76 -15.39 -5.48 -19.67
N ALA A 77 -14.10 -5.49 -19.33
CA ALA A 77 -12.99 -5.55 -20.28
C ALA A 77 -13.02 -6.80 -21.16
N TYR A 78 -13.41 -7.95 -20.60
CA TYR A 78 -13.50 -9.24 -21.33
C TYR A 78 -14.93 -9.56 -21.81
N GLY A 79 -15.85 -8.60 -21.73
CA GLY A 79 -17.23 -8.72 -22.16
C GLY A 79 -18.10 -9.53 -21.19
N LYS A 80 -19.25 -8.96 -20.82
CA LYS A 80 -20.22 -9.56 -19.88
C LYS A 80 -20.76 -10.93 -20.30
N ASN A 81 -20.84 -11.14 -21.62
CA ASN A 81 -21.36 -12.36 -22.25
C ASN A 81 -20.25 -13.27 -22.79
N GLY A 82 -18.98 -12.86 -22.67
CA GLY A 82 -17.81 -13.63 -23.08
C GLY A 82 -17.03 -14.17 -21.88
N ALA A 83 -15.70 -14.05 -21.93
CA ALA A 83 -14.81 -14.52 -20.87
C ALA A 83 -14.87 -13.66 -19.59
N GLY A 84 -15.58 -12.53 -19.57
CA GLY A 84 -15.63 -11.62 -18.42
C GLY A 84 -16.05 -12.27 -17.10
N LYS A 85 -17.05 -13.17 -17.11
CA LYS A 85 -17.44 -13.92 -15.90
C LYS A 85 -16.31 -14.82 -15.40
N MET A 86 -15.60 -15.49 -16.32
CA MET A 86 -14.47 -16.36 -15.99
C MET A 86 -13.30 -15.56 -15.42
N MET A 87 -12.93 -14.42 -16.03
CA MET A 87 -11.84 -13.57 -15.53
C MET A 87 -12.17 -13.00 -14.14
N SER A 88 -13.42 -12.60 -13.91
CA SER A 88 -13.88 -12.15 -12.60
C SER A 88 -13.85 -13.27 -11.55
N PHE A 89 -14.19 -14.51 -11.95
CA PHE A 89 -14.07 -15.69 -11.09
C PHE A 89 -12.61 -15.99 -10.73
N LEU A 90 -11.70 -15.97 -11.71
CA LEU A 90 -10.27 -16.19 -11.49
C LEU A 90 -9.67 -15.13 -10.55
N TYR A 91 -10.09 -13.87 -10.68
CA TYR A 91 -9.69 -12.81 -9.75
C TYR A 91 -10.14 -13.10 -8.32
N VAL A 92 -11.39 -13.50 -8.11
CA VAL A 92 -11.89 -13.88 -6.77
C VAL A 92 -11.12 -15.08 -6.24
N TRP A 93 -10.89 -16.09 -7.07
CA TRP A 93 -10.13 -17.29 -6.69
C TRP A 93 -8.70 -16.96 -6.25
N GLN A 94 -8.00 -16.14 -7.02
CA GLN A 94 -6.67 -15.64 -6.68
C GLN A 94 -6.70 -14.82 -5.39
N THR A 95 -7.71 -13.97 -5.20
CA THR A 95 -7.88 -13.14 -3.99
C THR A 95 -8.09 -13.99 -2.74
N VAL A 96 -8.82 -15.11 -2.83
CA VAL A 96 -9.01 -16.05 -1.70
C VAL A 96 -7.67 -16.61 -1.20
N ILE A 97 -6.68 -16.78 -2.09
CA ILE A 97 -5.34 -17.24 -1.72
C ILE A 97 -4.46 -16.07 -1.26
N GLN A 98 -4.51 -14.95 -1.99
CA GLN A 98 -3.62 -13.80 -1.75
C GLN A 98 -3.98 -13.03 -0.47
N ALA A 99 -5.26 -12.77 -0.20
CA ALA A 99 -5.67 -11.88 0.89
C ALA A 99 -5.20 -12.39 2.28
N PRO A 100 -5.30 -13.69 2.60
CA PRO A 100 -4.71 -14.22 3.84
C PRO A 100 -3.19 -14.08 3.91
N LEU A 101 -2.48 -14.19 2.77
CA LEU A 101 -1.02 -14.01 2.73
C LEU A 101 -0.65 -12.55 3.04
N VAL A 102 -1.40 -11.58 2.52
CA VAL A 102 -1.19 -10.15 2.82
C VAL A 102 -1.41 -9.88 4.31
N ALA A 103 -2.49 -10.41 4.90
CA ALA A 103 -2.76 -10.29 6.33
C ALA A 103 -1.65 -10.95 7.17
N ALA A 104 -1.15 -12.11 6.75
CA ALA A 104 -0.03 -12.78 7.40
C ALA A 104 1.27 -11.95 7.33
N SER A 105 1.57 -11.33 6.19
CA SER A 105 2.72 -10.42 6.05
C SER A 105 2.61 -9.23 7.01
N ALA A 106 1.43 -8.62 7.15
CA ALA A 106 1.18 -7.55 8.11
C ALA A 106 1.45 -7.99 9.56
N ALA A 107 0.97 -9.17 9.96
CA ALA A 107 1.18 -9.71 11.29
C ALA A 107 2.65 -10.06 11.57
N ILE A 108 3.36 -10.63 10.58
CA ILE A 108 4.81 -10.88 10.68
C ILE A 108 5.57 -9.58 10.85
N GLY A 109 5.23 -8.55 10.08
CA GLY A 109 5.83 -7.22 10.21
C GLY A 109 5.61 -6.61 11.60
N PHE A 110 4.40 -6.71 12.14
CA PHE A 110 4.10 -6.26 13.51
C PHE A 110 5.00 -6.97 14.55
N VAL A 111 5.11 -8.29 14.48
CA VAL A 111 5.96 -9.08 15.39
C VAL A 111 7.44 -8.69 15.23
N ALA A 112 7.89 -8.40 14.01
CA ALA A 112 9.25 -7.99 13.73
C ALA A 112 9.63 -6.64 14.38
N TYR A 113 8.66 -5.75 14.59
CA TYR A 113 8.86 -4.52 15.40
C TYR A 113 8.68 -4.79 16.89
N PHE A 114 7.69 -5.60 17.28
CA PHE A 114 7.40 -5.88 18.68
C PHE A 114 8.58 -6.56 19.39
N GLN A 115 9.35 -7.40 18.67
CA GLN A 115 10.53 -8.07 19.23
C GLN A 115 11.63 -7.09 19.69
N TYR A 116 11.64 -5.85 19.17
CA TYR A 116 12.57 -4.81 19.62
C TYR A 116 12.24 -4.32 21.04
N LEU A 117 10.97 -4.39 21.43
CA LEU A 117 10.50 -4.04 22.78
C LEU A 117 10.62 -5.22 23.74
N VAL A 118 10.23 -6.42 23.29
CA VAL A 118 10.24 -7.64 24.09
C VAL A 118 10.85 -8.77 23.25
N PRO A 119 12.04 -9.29 23.59
CA PRO A 119 12.62 -10.42 22.87
C PRO A 119 11.71 -11.66 22.94
N LEU A 120 11.36 -12.22 21.78
CA LEU A 120 10.45 -13.36 21.67
C LEU A 120 11.12 -14.56 21.00
N SER A 121 10.85 -15.75 21.53
CA SER A 121 11.20 -17.02 20.87
C SER A 121 10.43 -17.20 19.56
N ILE A 122 10.93 -18.05 18.65
CA ILE A 122 10.29 -18.34 17.35
C ILE A 122 8.83 -18.81 17.52
N VAL A 123 8.54 -19.61 18.55
CA VAL A 123 7.18 -20.08 18.84
C VAL A 123 6.31 -18.93 19.33
N SER A 124 6.82 -18.11 20.24
CA SER A 124 6.12 -16.93 20.75
C SER A 124 5.80 -15.92 19.65
N GLN A 125 6.71 -15.73 18.68
CA GLN A 125 6.50 -14.89 17.51
C GLN A 125 5.32 -15.38 16.66
N LYS A 126 5.27 -16.69 16.35
CA LYS A 126 4.16 -17.29 15.59
C LYS A 126 2.82 -17.17 16.33
N LEU A 127 2.82 -17.40 17.64
CA LEU A 127 1.63 -17.26 18.48
C LEU A 127 1.14 -15.81 18.52
N LEU A 128 2.04 -14.84 18.65
CA LEU A 128 1.70 -13.43 18.64
C LEU A 128 1.13 -12.99 17.29
N ALA A 129 1.74 -13.40 16.17
CA ALA A 129 1.21 -13.12 14.84
C ALA A 129 -0.21 -13.69 14.66
N GLY A 130 -0.43 -14.95 15.07
CA GLY A 130 -1.76 -15.58 15.04
C GLY A 130 -2.77 -14.84 15.93
N ALA A 131 -2.36 -14.43 17.13
CA ALA A 131 -3.21 -13.68 18.06
C ALA A 131 -3.61 -12.32 17.48
N VAL A 132 -2.69 -11.60 16.82
CA VAL A 132 -2.97 -10.32 16.16
C VAL A 132 -3.99 -10.50 15.03
N ILE A 133 -3.84 -11.53 14.19
CA ILE A 133 -4.81 -11.81 13.12
C ILE A 133 -6.21 -12.09 13.70
N LEU A 134 -6.29 -12.93 14.73
CA LEU A 134 -7.56 -13.25 15.39
C LEU A 134 -8.19 -12.01 16.03
N PHE A 135 -7.36 -11.17 16.67
CA PHE A 135 -7.81 -9.92 17.29
C PHE A 135 -8.34 -8.92 16.26
N VAL A 136 -7.60 -8.68 15.16
CA VAL A 136 -8.07 -7.80 14.08
C VAL A 136 -9.34 -8.36 13.44
N THR A 137 -9.40 -9.66 13.19
CA THR A 137 -10.61 -10.32 12.66
C THR A 137 -11.80 -10.12 13.61
N PHE A 138 -11.59 -10.25 14.92
CA PHE A 138 -12.62 -9.95 15.91
C PHE A 138 -13.07 -8.48 15.87
N LEU A 139 -12.14 -7.54 15.71
CA LEU A 139 -12.49 -6.11 15.59
C LEU A 139 -13.32 -5.81 14.34
N LEU A 140 -13.16 -6.57 13.25
CA LEU A 140 -13.96 -6.42 12.03
C LEU A 140 -15.44 -6.80 12.22
N TYR A 141 -15.81 -7.52 13.29
CA TYR A 141 -17.23 -7.76 13.62
C TYR A 141 -17.92 -6.51 14.22
N ARG A 142 -17.17 -5.44 14.51
CA ARG A 142 -17.76 -4.17 14.96
C ARG A 142 -18.36 -3.39 13.78
N LYS A 143 -19.21 -2.42 14.11
CA LYS A 143 -19.80 -1.52 13.11
C LYS A 143 -18.72 -0.76 12.34
N ILE A 144 -18.95 -0.59 11.05
CA ILE A 144 -17.99 0.00 10.11
C ILE A 144 -17.59 1.44 10.48
N GLU A 145 -18.47 2.19 11.14
CA GLU A 145 -18.18 3.55 11.61
C GLU A 145 -17.08 3.59 12.67
N SER A 146 -17.01 2.58 13.55
CA SER A 146 -15.93 2.46 14.54
C SER A 146 -14.59 2.11 13.88
N ILE A 147 -14.63 1.36 12.76
CA ILE A 147 -13.42 0.98 12.00
C ILE A 147 -12.82 2.20 11.30
N GLY A 148 -13.66 3.06 10.72
CA GLY A 148 -13.19 4.30 10.06
C GLY A 148 -12.45 5.24 11.03
N MET A 149 -12.95 5.39 12.25
CA MET A 149 -12.29 6.20 13.28
C MET A 149 -10.94 5.63 13.72
N LEU A 150 -10.85 4.30 13.87
CA LEU A 150 -9.59 3.62 14.15
C LEU A 150 -8.56 3.83 13.03
N GLY A 151 -9.00 3.76 11.76
CA GLY A 151 -8.14 4.03 10.62
C GLY A 151 -7.54 5.44 10.64
N VAL A 152 -8.37 6.46 10.90
CA VAL A 152 -7.89 7.85 11.02
C VAL A 152 -6.90 8.02 12.18
N PHE A 153 -7.15 7.36 13.32
CA PHE A 153 -6.23 7.40 14.46
C PHE A 153 -4.88 6.76 14.13
N LEU A 154 -4.88 5.58 13.50
CA LEU A 154 -3.65 4.91 13.05
C LEU A 154 -2.90 5.76 12.02
N TRP A 155 -3.61 6.34 11.05
CA TRP A 155 -3.03 7.25 10.06
C TRP A 155 -2.38 8.47 10.70
N ALA A 156 -3.03 9.10 11.68
CA ALA A 156 -2.47 10.21 12.43
C ALA A 156 -1.19 9.80 13.18
N GLY A 157 -1.16 8.59 13.76
CA GLY A 157 0.05 8.03 14.38
C GLY A 157 1.20 7.82 13.38
N VAL A 158 0.90 7.37 12.17
CA VAL A 158 1.87 7.24 11.08
C VAL A 158 2.43 8.60 10.70
N ILE A 159 1.58 9.60 10.45
CA ILE A 159 2.03 10.96 10.11
C ILE A 159 2.88 11.57 11.24
N ALA A 160 2.48 11.38 12.50
CA ALA A 160 3.27 11.84 13.64
C ALA A 160 4.65 11.18 13.69
N THR A 161 4.72 9.87 13.45
CA THR A 161 5.98 9.12 13.42
C THR A 161 6.88 9.56 12.27
N LEU A 162 6.33 9.76 11.08
CA LEU A 162 7.08 10.27 9.92
C LEU A 162 7.61 11.68 10.17
N THR A 163 6.77 12.56 10.71
CA THR A 163 7.17 13.93 11.07
C THR A 163 8.31 13.93 12.09
N TRP A 164 8.21 13.06 13.10
CA TRP A 164 9.26 12.87 14.09
C TRP A 164 10.59 12.43 13.47
N ILE A 165 10.56 11.41 12.59
CA ILE A 165 11.77 10.91 11.90
C ILE A 165 12.40 12.01 11.03
N ILE A 166 11.60 12.74 10.27
CA ILE A 166 12.07 13.85 9.41
C ILE A 166 12.73 14.94 10.27
N PHE A 167 12.07 15.36 11.36
CA PHE A 167 12.62 16.38 12.26
C PHE A 167 13.89 15.90 12.98
N ALA A 168 13.95 14.64 13.38
CA ALA A 168 15.15 14.03 13.95
C ALA A 168 16.31 14.06 12.94
N GLY A 169 16.07 13.72 11.67
CA GLY A 169 17.08 13.79 10.62
C GLY A 169 17.60 15.20 10.35
N ILE A 170 16.71 16.20 10.38
CA ILE A 170 17.08 17.63 10.23
C ILE A 170 17.90 18.11 11.43
N SER A 171 17.45 17.82 12.66
CA SER A 171 18.10 18.29 13.89
C SER A 171 19.50 17.70 14.12
N HIS A 172 19.75 16.47 13.65
CA HIS A 172 21.08 15.84 13.72
C HIS A 172 21.99 16.19 12.54
N GLY A 173 21.54 17.03 11.59
CA GLY A 173 22.35 17.48 10.45
C GLY A 173 22.55 16.45 9.32
N HIS A 174 21.95 15.26 9.43
CA HIS A 174 22.08 14.16 8.48
C HIS A 174 21.05 14.20 7.33
N PHE A 175 20.22 15.23 7.26
CA PHE A 175 19.13 15.32 6.26
C PHE A 175 19.61 15.23 4.81
N LEU A 176 20.80 15.77 4.50
CA LEU A 176 21.34 15.77 3.14
C LEU A 176 22.22 14.55 2.82
N ASP A 177 22.56 13.71 3.78
CA ASP A 177 23.50 12.61 3.58
C ASP A 177 22.99 11.58 2.56
N PRO A 178 21.70 11.17 2.56
CA PRO A 178 21.16 10.32 1.50
C PRO A 178 21.34 10.87 0.08
N LEU A 179 21.29 12.20 -0.09
CA LEU A 179 21.47 12.85 -1.40
C LEU A 179 22.94 12.93 -1.80
N LYS A 180 23.84 13.04 -0.84
CA LYS A 180 25.29 12.98 -1.10
C LYS A 180 25.69 11.56 -1.52
N ASP A 181 25.22 10.56 -0.81
CA ASP A 181 25.48 9.13 -1.07
C ASP A 181 24.91 8.67 -2.42
N LEU A 182 23.85 9.34 -2.90
CA LEU A 182 23.22 9.04 -4.19
C LEU A 182 24.18 9.24 -5.37
N ASN A 183 25.04 10.25 -5.31
CA ASN A 183 25.92 10.65 -6.41
C ASN A 183 27.33 10.06 -6.29
N THR A 184 27.79 9.76 -5.08
CA THR A 184 29.16 9.25 -4.85
C THR A 184 29.36 7.82 -5.33
N HIS A 185 28.28 7.03 -5.45
CA HIS A 185 28.32 5.63 -5.85
C HIS A 185 27.40 5.33 -7.04
N PHE A 186 27.23 6.29 -7.95
CA PHE A 186 26.37 6.09 -9.12
C PHE A 186 27.03 5.15 -10.14
N GLU A 187 26.37 4.02 -10.41
CA GLU A 187 26.78 3.02 -11.39
C GLU A 187 25.64 2.74 -12.38
N LEU A 188 25.81 3.14 -13.64
CA LEU A 188 24.77 2.97 -14.66
C LEU A 188 24.40 1.49 -14.87
N ASP A 189 25.40 0.60 -14.87
CA ASP A 189 25.21 -0.85 -15.01
C ASP A 189 24.30 -1.41 -13.92
N LYS A 190 24.36 -0.83 -12.71
CA LYS A 190 23.52 -1.23 -11.59
C LYS A 190 22.07 -0.82 -11.82
N ILE A 191 21.78 0.33 -12.44
CA ILE A 191 20.42 0.78 -12.77
C ILE A 191 19.74 -0.16 -13.78
N VAL A 192 20.47 -0.66 -14.77
CA VAL A 192 19.92 -1.60 -15.76
C VAL A 192 19.98 -3.06 -15.31
N SER A 193 20.45 -3.32 -14.09
CA SER A 193 20.66 -4.68 -13.57
C SER A 193 19.37 -5.34 -13.08
N PHE A 194 19.41 -6.67 -12.98
CA PHE A 194 18.38 -7.45 -12.30
C PHE A 194 18.17 -7.02 -10.84
N VAL A 195 19.23 -6.58 -10.15
CA VAL A 195 19.18 -6.13 -8.75
C VAL A 195 18.31 -4.89 -8.62
N PHE A 196 18.43 -3.94 -9.56
CA PHE A 196 17.57 -2.76 -9.59
C PHE A 196 16.11 -3.14 -9.85
N GLY A 197 15.85 -4.11 -10.74
CA GLY A 197 14.51 -4.67 -10.92
C GLY A 197 13.93 -5.24 -9.62
N GLN A 198 14.71 -6.01 -8.86
CA GLN A 198 14.30 -6.54 -7.55
C GLN A 198 14.05 -5.44 -6.52
N ALA A 199 14.87 -4.38 -6.53
CA ALA A 199 14.67 -3.21 -5.70
C ALA A 199 13.35 -2.50 -6.04
N CYS A 200 13.08 -2.29 -7.34
CA CYS A 200 11.85 -1.67 -7.83
C CYS A 200 10.61 -2.45 -7.37
N VAL A 201 10.60 -3.79 -7.49
CA VAL A 201 9.48 -4.64 -7.02
C VAL A 201 9.18 -4.39 -5.53
N LYS A 202 10.22 -4.23 -4.69
CA LYS A 202 10.05 -3.94 -3.26
C LYS A 202 9.56 -2.52 -3.00
N THR A 203 10.01 -1.54 -3.79
CA THR A 203 9.51 -0.16 -3.66
C THR A 203 8.06 -0.04 -4.11
N ILE A 204 7.66 -0.67 -5.22
CA ILE A 204 6.26 -0.73 -5.67
C ILE A 204 5.38 -1.37 -4.60
N TYR A 205 5.86 -2.43 -3.93
CA TYR A 205 5.13 -3.02 -2.81
C TYR A 205 4.80 -2.00 -1.71
N SER A 206 5.66 -1.00 -1.51
CA SER A 206 5.46 0.06 -0.50
C SER A 206 4.51 1.17 -0.96
N TYR A 207 4.25 1.27 -2.26
CA TYR A 207 3.28 2.19 -2.85
C TYR A 207 1.92 1.52 -3.14
N LEU A 208 1.80 0.18 -3.03
CA LEU A 208 0.53 -0.51 -3.24
C LEU A 208 -0.56 -0.01 -2.29
N GLY A 209 -1.76 0.24 -2.80
CA GLY A 209 -2.93 0.64 -2.01
C GLY A 209 -3.69 1.85 -2.55
N TYR A 210 -3.10 2.63 -3.47
CA TYR A 210 -3.76 3.78 -4.11
C TYR A 210 -5.03 3.41 -4.89
N TYR A 211 -5.17 2.16 -5.33
CA TYR A 211 -6.35 1.73 -6.11
C TYR A 211 -7.53 1.26 -5.25
N ASN A 212 -7.41 1.18 -3.93
CA ASN A 212 -8.47 0.66 -3.06
C ASN A 212 -9.79 1.42 -3.15
N VAL A 213 -9.72 2.72 -3.41
CA VAL A 213 -10.90 3.54 -3.68
C VAL A 213 -11.79 2.98 -4.81
N CYS A 214 -11.23 2.24 -5.78
CA CYS A 214 -12.00 1.60 -6.85
C CYS A 214 -12.94 0.50 -6.35
N HIS A 215 -12.60 -0.19 -5.26
CA HIS A 215 -13.49 -1.19 -4.68
C HIS A 215 -14.74 -0.58 -4.05
N LEU A 216 -14.66 0.70 -3.69
CA LEU A 216 -15.72 1.47 -3.02
C LEU A 216 -16.44 2.44 -3.98
N GLY A 217 -16.31 2.28 -5.30
CA GLY A 217 -16.83 3.23 -6.29
C GLY A 217 -18.31 3.61 -6.11
N GLY A 218 -19.14 2.67 -5.63
CA GLY A 218 -20.56 2.90 -5.32
C GLY A 218 -20.83 3.85 -4.14
N GLU A 219 -19.86 4.07 -3.27
CA GLU A 219 -19.95 4.89 -2.05
C GLU A 219 -19.22 6.24 -2.17
N ILE A 220 -18.48 6.45 -3.26
CA ILE A 220 -17.76 7.69 -3.53
C ILE A 220 -18.71 8.75 -4.12
N LYS A 221 -18.68 9.96 -3.56
CA LYS A 221 -19.33 11.15 -4.13
C LYS A 221 -18.56 11.60 -5.37
N ASN A 222 -19.26 11.96 -6.45
CA ASN A 222 -18.64 12.41 -7.71
C ASN A 222 -17.47 11.50 -8.16
N PRO A 223 -17.70 10.19 -8.33
CA PRO A 223 -16.62 9.21 -8.47
C PRO A 223 -15.71 9.49 -9.68
N GLY A 224 -16.26 9.97 -10.80
CA GLY A 224 -15.47 10.34 -11.98
C GLY A 224 -14.44 11.46 -11.76
N LYS A 225 -14.53 12.22 -10.65
CA LYS A 225 -13.52 13.23 -10.26
C LYS A 225 -12.75 12.80 -9.02
N ASN A 226 -13.44 12.24 -8.03
CA ASN A 226 -12.85 11.97 -6.72
C ASN A 226 -11.98 10.70 -6.73
N ILE A 227 -12.32 9.68 -7.52
CA ILE A 227 -11.49 8.47 -7.65
C ILE A 227 -10.11 8.86 -8.22
N PRO A 228 -10.00 9.49 -9.41
CA PRO A 228 -8.69 9.88 -9.95
C PRO A 228 -7.88 10.77 -9.01
N ARG A 229 -8.50 11.84 -8.50
CA ARG A 229 -7.81 12.78 -7.60
C ARG A 229 -7.29 12.09 -6.35
N SER A 230 -8.05 11.18 -5.75
CA SER A 230 -7.60 10.48 -4.55
C SER A 230 -6.40 9.58 -4.81
N MET A 231 -6.28 8.98 -6.00
CA MET A 231 -5.11 8.15 -6.33
C MET A 231 -3.85 9.02 -6.46
N PHE A 232 -3.91 10.09 -7.25
CA PHE A 232 -2.75 10.98 -7.47
C PHE A 232 -2.30 11.74 -6.23
N ILE A 233 -3.21 12.02 -5.29
CA ILE A 233 -2.82 12.66 -4.01
C ILE A 233 -2.17 11.64 -3.07
N SER A 234 -2.50 10.36 -3.20
CA SER A 234 -2.01 9.31 -2.31
C SER A 234 -0.61 8.81 -2.69
N VAL A 235 -0.31 8.75 -4.00
CA VAL A 235 1.01 8.40 -4.54
C VAL A 235 1.97 9.58 -4.38
#